data_AF-A0A9P1MYX2-F1
#
_entry.id   AF-A0A9P1MYX2-F1
#
_cell.length_a   1.000
_cell.length_b   1.000
_cell.length_c   1.000
_cell.angle_alpha   90.00
_cell.angle_beta   90.00
_cell.angle_gamma   90.00
#
_symmetry.space_group_name_H-M   'P 1'
#
loop_
_entity.id
_entity.type
_entity.pdbx_description
1 polymer ?
#
loop_
_entity_poly.entity_id
_entity_poly.type
_entity_poly.pdbx_seq_one_letter_code
_entity_poly.pdbx_strand_id
1 'polypeptide(L)'
;MYPSEFACGEIIKSFIFIEIIAILIQIVLYAITIYVTITSPFHYNLRFIGVFILSGYYTFLSGRLVNCFYESDIIKFSGDPNENIILIITSGLQYTFMACACSISFVVFVERFYAIKYVETYEFKTRKYLSIGICLEVTCSCISCGIILLFDIIPIIFMAIFGLLVGCASFIAYCILFTINRKRFELAMRNSDKYSLSVRFQLNESFKITTLIRNVIFFSGISNLIMGLILVFSESSTIQPHISLYLHSAFNICAIIYSIFTLLILLLSVKQYRRYFFQIRIVYAIVYPIFGRCYESEFRSSKIQRHSIADDTDTYFKILAAQWNY
;
A
#
# COMPACT_ATOMS: atom_id res chain seq x y z
N MET A 1 -12.32 35.75 27.50
CA MET A 1 -11.60 34.90 26.52
C MET A 1 -10.37 34.39 27.25
N TYR A 2 -10.34 33.11 27.60
CA TYR A 2 -9.30 32.56 28.48
C TYR A 2 -8.00 32.37 27.68
N PRO A 3 -6.81 32.63 28.26
CA PRO A 3 -5.52 32.45 27.59
C PRO A 3 -5.27 31.01 27.10
N SER A 4 -5.99 30.01 27.63
CA SER A 4 -5.95 28.62 27.20
C SER A 4 -6.60 28.34 25.84
N GLU A 5 -7.64 29.09 25.46
CA GLU A 5 -8.34 28.91 24.18
C GLU A 5 -7.53 29.48 23.00
N PHE A 6 -6.83 30.59 23.25
CA PHE A 6 -5.94 31.20 22.25
C PHE A 6 -4.70 30.31 21.98
N ALA A 7 -4.10 29.74 23.03
CA ALA A 7 -2.98 28.81 22.90
C ALA A 7 -3.38 27.52 22.16
N CYS A 8 -4.59 27.02 22.38
CA CYS A 8 -5.13 25.85 21.69
C CYS A 8 -5.20 26.06 20.17
N GLY A 9 -5.73 27.21 19.73
CA GLY A 9 -5.85 27.56 18.31
C GLY A 9 -4.51 27.65 17.58
N GLU A 10 -3.50 28.26 18.20
CA GLU A 10 -2.14 28.38 17.62
C GLU A 10 -1.44 27.01 17.46
N ILE A 11 -1.64 26.11 18.43
CA ILE A 11 -1.09 24.74 18.38
C ILE A 11 -1.73 23.95 17.22
N ILE A 12 -3.04 24.05 17.05
CA ILE A 12 -3.76 23.36 15.97
C ILE A 12 -3.32 23.88 14.60
N LYS A 13 -3.19 25.20 14.44
CA LYS A 13 -2.65 25.80 13.21
C LYS A 13 -1.24 25.31 12.90
N SER A 14 -0.40 25.16 13.93
CA SER A 14 0.94 24.59 13.78
C SER A 14 0.90 23.15 13.30
N PHE A 15 -0.02 22.32 13.82
CA PHE A 15 -0.22 20.95 13.35
C PHE A 15 -0.69 20.89 11.89
N ILE A 16 -1.64 21.73 11.49
CA ILE A 16 -2.11 21.78 10.09
C ILE A 16 -0.98 22.21 9.16
N PHE A 17 -0.12 23.16 9.57
CA PHE A 17 1.03 23.56 8.76
C PHE A 17 2.05 22.42 8.57
N ILE A 18 2.35 21.67 9.64
CA ILE A 18 3.17 20.45 9.57
C ILE A 18 2.52 19.44 8.62
N GLU A 19 1.20 19.30 8.69
CA GLU A 19 0.41 18.42 7.83
C GLU A 19 0.58 18.77 6.35
N ILE A 20 0.43 20.06 6.00
CA ILE A 20 0.60 20.55 4.63
C ILE A 20 2.00 20.23 4.10
N ILE A 21 3.05 20.50 4.89
CA ILE A 21 4.44 20.17 4.48
C ILE A 21 4.58 18.67 4.24
N ALA A 22 4.02 17.84 5.14
CA ALA A 22 4.09 16.40 5.00
C ALA A 22 3.34 15.90 3.75
N ILE A 23 2.16 16.46 3.45
CA ILE A 23 1.40 16.16 2.22
C ILE A 23 2.21 16.49 0.97
N LEU A 24 2.89 17.65 0.93
CA LEU A 24 3.73 18.04 -0.20
C LEU A 24 4.91 17.07 -0.42
N ILE A 25 5.54 16.61 0.67
CA ILE A 25 6.59 15.59 0.60
C ILE A 25 6.00 14.27 0.07
N GLN A 26 4.82 13.87 0.55
CA GLN A 26 4.16 12.64 0.09
C GLN A 26 3.80 12.68 -1.39
N ILE A 27 3.32 13.82 -1.91
CA ILE A 27 3.06 14.01 -3.35
C ILE A 27 4.29 13.64 -4.17
N VAL A 28 5.50 14.02 -3.75
CA VAL A 28 6.74 13.66 -4.46
C VAL A 28 7.08 12.17 -4.29
N LEU A 29 6.95 11.63 -3.08
CA LEU A 29 7.25 10.22 -2.80
C LEU A 29 6.32 9.25 -3.54
N TYR A 30 5.02 9.55 -3.61
CA TYR A 30 4.06 8.76 -4.38
C TYR A 30 4.37 8.82 -5.89
N ALA A 31 4.88 9.95 -6.42
CA ALA A 31 5.21 10.08 -7.85
C ALA A 31 6.36 9.13 -8.20
N ILE A 32 7.39 9.16 -7.36
CA ILE A 32 8.54 8.29 -7.47
C ILE A 32 8.11 6.82 -7.35
N THR A 33 7.22 6.51 -6.41
CA THR A 33 6.74 5.13 -6.21
C THR A 33 5.95 4.66 -7.42
N ILE A 34 5.03 5.46 -7.97
CA ILE A 34 4.29 5.13 -9.19
C ILE A 34 5.25 4.89 -10.35
N TYR A 35 6.26 5.76 -10.54
CA TYR A 35 7.28 5.56 -11.57
C TYR A 35 8.03 4.23 -11.40
N VAL A 36 8.45 3.90 -10.17
CA VAL A 36 9.11 2.63 -9.84
C VAL A 36 8.17 1.44 -10.08
N THR A 37 6.88 1.55 -9.74
CA THR A 37 5.89 0.51 -10.02
C THR A 37 5.69 0.30 -11.51
N ILE A 38 5.57 1.37 -12.31
CA ILE A 38 5.40 1.28 -13.76
C ILE A 38 6.62 0.64 -14.44
N THR A 39 7.84 0.99 -13.99
CA THR A 39 9.10 0.52 -14.57
C THR A 39 9.52 -0.88 -14.11
N SER A 40 8.97 -1.35 -13.00
CA SER A 40 9.27 -2.68 -12.47
C SER A 40 8.80 -3.81 -13.41
N PRO A 41 9.55 -4.93 -13.50
CA PRO A 41 9.22 -6.05 -14.39
C PRO A 41 8.11 -6.97 -13.83
N PHE A 42 7.16 -6.44 -13.04
CA PHE A 42 6.04 -7.24 -12.54
C PHE A 42 5.01 -7.54 -13.63
N HIS A 43 4.28 -8.64 -13.43
CA HIS A 43 3.12 -8.98 -14.23
C HIS A 43 2.11 -7.83 -14.29
N TYR A 44 1.46 -7.68 -15.45
CA TYR A 44 0.56 -6.56 -15.74
C TYR A 44 -0.50 -6.33 -14.66
N ASN A 45 -1.14 -7.39 -14.17
CA ASN A 45 -2.23 -7.26 -13.19
C ASN A 45 -1.77 -6.63 -11.87
N LEU A 46 -0.61 -7.07 -11.34
CA LEU A 46 -0.06 -6.51 -10.10
C LEU A 46 0.36 -5.05 -10.30
N ARG A 47 0.97 -4.75 -11.46
CA ARG A 47 1.36 -3.37 -11.81
C ARG A 47 0.14 -2.46 -11.92
N PHE A 48 -0.91 -2.91 -12.60
CA PHE A 48 -2.14 -2.16 -12.76
C PHE A 48 -2.81 -1.87 -11.42
N ILE A 49 -2.98 -2.90 -10.57
CA ILE A 49 -3.53 -2.73 -9.22
C ILE A 49 -2.67 -1.79 -8.38
N GLY A 50 -1.35 -1.97 -8.39
CA GLY A 50 -0.43 -1.10 -7.65
C GLY A 50 -0.53 0.36 -8.08
N VAL A 51 -0.48 0.63 -9.39
CA VAL A 51 -0.64 1.99 -9.93
C VAL A 51 -2.01 2.55 -9.61
N PHE A 52 -3.08 1.76 -9.72
CA PHE A 52 -4.44 2.17 -9.40
C PHE A 52 -4.56 2.65 -7.94
N ILE A 53 -4.07 1.84 -6.98
CA ILE A 53 -4.14 2.17 -5.55
C ILE A 53 -3.25 3.38 -5.23
N LEU A 54 -2.02 3.43 -5.76
CA LEU A 54 -1.12 4.57 -5.56
C LEU A 54 -1.69 5.86 -6.16
N SER A 55 -2.36 5.78 -7.31
CA SER A 55 -3.03 6.94 -7.94
C SER A 55 -4.28 7.35 -7.16
N GLY A 56 -5.03 6.41 -6.58
CA GLY A 56 -6.14 6.73 -5.69
C GLY A 56 -5.69 7.52 -4.46
N TYR A 57 -4.51 7.18 -3.92
CA TYR A 57 -3.93 7.92 -2.80
C TYR A 57 -3.55 9.38 -3.16
N TYR A 58 -3.26 9.69 -4.43
CA TYR A 58 -3.14 11.09 -4.85
C TYR A 58 -4.43 11.87 -4.70
N THR A 59 -5.54 11.25 -5.03
CA THR A 59 -6.86 11.86 -4.86
C THR A 59 -7.14 12.13 -3.39
N PHE A 60 -6.77 11.19 -2.50
CA PHE A 60 -6.80 11.41 -1.04
C PHE A 60 -5.99 12.65 -0.63
N LEU A 61 -4.72 12.73 -1.04
CA LEU A 61 -3.85 13.86 -0.70
C LEU A 61 -4.39 15.19 -1.21
N SER A 62 -4.95 15.22 -2.41
CA SER A 62 -5.55 16.42 -2.98
C SER A 62 -6.78 16.89 -2.20
N GLY A 63 -7.67 15.96 -1.80
CA GLY A 63 -8.83 16.28 -0.98
C GLY A 63 -8.43 16.80 0.40
N ARG A 64 -7.46 16.14 1.05
CA ARG A 64 -6.96 16.59 2.36
C ARG A 64 -6.26 17.94 2.28
N LEU A 65 -5.50 18.21 1.23
CA LEU A 65 -4.84 19.51 1.05
C LEU A 65 -5.86 20.67 0.97
N VAL A 66 -6.98 20.46 0.26
CA VAL A 66 -8.08 21.43 0.20
C VAL A 66 -8.70 21.63 1.59
N ASN A 67 -8.95 20.53 2.34
CA ASN A 67 -9.48 20.60 3.70
C ASN A 67 -8.51 21.34 4.64
N CYS A 68 -7.20 21.10 4.57
CA CYS A 68 -6.20 21.84 5.36
C CYS A 68 -6.17 23.34 5.02
N PHE A 69 -6.33 23.72 3.75
CA PHE A 69 -6.39 25.14 3.36
C PHE A 69 -7.66 25.83 3.87
N TYR A 70 -8.77 25.09 3.95
CA TYR A 70 -9.99 25.58 4.59
C TYR A 70 -9.81 25.71 6.11
N GLU A 71 -9.30 24.67 6.79
CA GLU A 71 -9.04 24.66 8.24
C GLU A 71 -8.02 25.74 8.67
N SER A 72 -7.11 26.16 7.78
CA SER A 72 -6.11 27.20 8.03
C SER A 72 -6.61 28.63 7.73
N ASP A 73 -7.88 28.81 7.37
CA ASP A 73 -8.47 30.08 6.91
C ASP A 73 -7.80 30.69 5.65
N ILE A 74 -7.03 29.90 4.88
CA ILE A 74 -6.37 30.33 3.63
C ILE A 74 -7.42 30.47 2.53
N ILE A 75 -8.35 29.51 2.47
CA ILE A 75 -9.50 29.52 1.55
C ILE A 75 -10.75 29.70 2.40
N LYS A 76 -11.52 30.75 2.11
CA LYS A 76 -12.83 30.98 2.75
C LYS A 76 -13.93 30.58 1.79
N PHE A 77 -14.73 29.60 2.20
CA PHE A 77 -15.95 29.27 1.50
C PHE A 77 -17.12 30.07 2.11
N SER A 78 -17.96 30.65 1.26
CA SER A 78 -19.17 31.35 1.68
C SER A 78 -20.30 30.35 1.95
N GLY A 79 -20.98 30.48 3.09
CA GLY A 79 -22.14 29.65 3.46
C GLY A 79 -21.84 28.68 4.61
N ASP A 80 -22.81 27.81 4.94
CA ASP A 80 -22.62 26.75 5.92
C ASP A 80 -21.62 25.71 5.36
N PRO A 81 -20.53 25.38 6.08
CA PRO A 81 -19.59 24.34 5.66
C PRO A 81 -20.24 22.99 5.37
N ASN A 82 -21.34 22.66 6.06
CA ASN A 82 -22.06 21.40 5.87
C ASN A 82 -22.87 21.35 4.57
N GLU A 83 -23.13 22.51 3.95
CA GLU A 83 -23.82 22.63 2.67
C GLU A 83 -22.85 22.88 1.50
N ASN A 84 -21.56 23.08 1.80
CA ASN A 84 -20.59 23.38 0.78
C ASN A 84 -20.20 22.13 -0.02
N ILE A 85 -20.68 22.06 -1.26
CA ILE A 85 -20.45 20.93 -2.17
C ILE A 85 -18.96 20.60 -2.34
N ILE A 86 -18.06 21.59 -2.34
CA ILE A 86 -16.62 21.36 -2.49
C ILE A 86 -16.09 20.59 -1.28
N LEU A 87 -16.42 21.03 -0.07
CA LEU A 87 -16.00 20.37 1.18
C LEU A 87 -16.58 18.97 1.32
N ILE A 88 -17.83 18.77 0.89
CA ILE A 88 -18.48 17.45 0.87
C ILE A 88 -17.74 16.52 -0.10
N ILE A 89 -17.41 16.98 -1.30
CA ILE A 89 -16.69 16.17 -2.29
C ILE A 89 -15.27 15.85 -1.80
N THR A 90 -14.52 16.83 -1.30
CA THR A 90 -13.13 16.60 -0.83
C THR A 90 -13.08 15.67 0.36
N SER A 91 -14.01 15.80 1.30
CA SER A 91 -14.13 14.91 2.46
C SER A 91 -14.62 13.52 2.05
N GLY A 92 -15.57 13.42 1.12
CA GLY A 92 -16.02 12.13 0.58
C GLY A 92 -14.91 11.38 -0.16
N LEU A 93 -14.08 12.10 -0.93
CA LEU A 93 -12.88 11.53 -1.55
C LEU A 93 -11.88 11.06 -0.49
N GLN A 94 -11.66 11.86 0.56
CA GLN A 94 -10.78 11.50 1.67
C GLN A 94 -11.21 10.18 2.33
N TYR A 95 -12.48 10.05 2.73
CA TYR A 95 -12.97 8.82 3.36
C TYR A 95 -12.96 7.62 2.41
N THR A 96 -13.32 7.82 1.15
CA THR A 96 -13.28 6.77 0.11
C THR A 96 -11.88 6.18 -0.04
N PHE A 97 -10.87 7.05 -0.20
CA PHE A 97 -9.50 6.58 -0.42
C PHE A 97 -8.79 6.16 0.87
N MET A 98 -9.25 6.62 2.03
CA MET A 98 -8.87 6.04 3.33
C MET A 98 -9.33 4.57 3.42
N ALA A 99 -10.59 4.27 3.06
CA ALA A 99 -11.08 2.90 2.98
C ALA A 99 -10.28 2.05 1.97
N CYS A 100 -9.88 2.66 0.85
CA CYS A 100 -9.01 2.00 -0.14
C CYS A 100 -7.65 1.61 0.47
N ALA A 101 -7.02 2.49 1.24
CA ALA A 101 -5.75 2.21 1.92
C ALA A 101 -5.87 1.04 2.91
N CYS A 102 -7.00 0.91 3.62
CA CYS A 102 -7.27 -0.22 4.50
C CYS A 102 -7.47 -1.54 3.73
N SER A 103 -7.97 -1.48 2.49
CA SER A 103 -8.27 -2.65 1.67
C SER A 103 -7.06 -3.23 0.91
N ILE A 104 -5.94 -2.51 0.83
CA ILE A 104 -4.78 -2.84 -0.03
C ILE A 104 -4.32 -4.30 0.13
N SER A 105 -4.25 -4.77 1.36
CA SER A 105 -3.82 -6.12 1.73
C SER A 105 -4.75 -7.20 1.16
N PHE A 106 -6.06 -6.95 1.19
CA PHE A 106 -7.08 -7.84 0.65
C PHE A 106 -7.04 -7.88 -0.88
N VAL A 107 -6.89 -6.72 -1.52
CA VAL A 107 -6.78 -6.62 -2.98
C VAL A 107 -5.59 -7.42 -3.51
N VAL A 108 -4.43 -7.26 -2.87
CA VAL A 108 -3.22 -8.00 -3.25
C VAL A 108 -3.40 -9.50 -2.98
N PHE A 109 -4.07 -9.88 -1.89
CA PHE A 109 -4.41 -11.29 -1.62
C PHE A 109 -5.24 -11.89 -2.77
N VAL A 110 -6.30 -11.23 -3.20
CA VAL A 110 -7.17 -11.73 -4.28
C VAL A 110 -6.38 -11.89 -5.58
N GLU A 111 -5.53 -10.93 -5.93
CA GLU A 111 -4.65 -11.04 -7.11
C GLU A 111 -3.70 -12.23 -7.01
N ARG A 112 -3.06 -12.43 -5.85
CA ARG A 112 -2.17 -13.58 -5.62
C ARG A 112 -2.88 -14.92 -5.66
N PHE A 113 -4.11 -14.98 -5.14
CA PHE A 113 -4.92 -16.20 -5.19
C PHE A 113 -5.16 -16.63 -6.64
N TYR A 114 -5.53 -15.68 -7.51
CA TYR A 114 -5.67 -15.96 -8.95
C TYR A 114 -4.35 -16.32 -9.63
N ALA A 115 -3.24 -15.69 -9.26
CA ALA A 115 -1.92 -16.03 -9.78
C ALA A 115 -1.53 -17.49 -9.46
N ILE A 116 -1.79 -17.95 -8.23
CA ILE A 116 -1.54 -19.35 -7.82
C ILE A 116 -2.50 -20.30 -8.53
N LYS A 117 -3.80 -19.95 -8.62
CA LYS A 117 -4.80 -20.79 -9.28
C LYS A 117 -4.46 -21.02 -10.75
N TYR A 118 -3.92 -20.00 -11.42
CA TYR A 118 -3.60 -20.05 -12.85
C TYR A 118 -2.10 -20.08 -13.15
N VAL A 119 -1.27 -20.61 -12.26
CA VAL A 119 0.20 -20.57 -12.33
C VAL A 119 0.76 -20.91 -13.73
N GLU A 120 0.22 -21.95 -14.38
CA GLU A 120 0.68 -22.44 -15.69
C GLU A 120 0.43 -21.47 -16.86
N THR A 121 -0.61 -20.62 -16.75
CA THR A 121 -1.06 -19.75 -17.85
C THR A 121 -0.93 -18.27 -17.53
N TYR A 122 -0.54 -17.92 -16.30
CA TYR A 122 -0.58 -16.56 -15.79
C TYR A 122 0.37 -15.63 -16.55
N GLU A 123 1.57 -16.08 -16.89
CA GLU A 123 2.56 -15.25 -17.63
C GLU A 123 2.21 -15.05 -19.11
N PHE A 124 1.62 -16.06 -19.75
CA PHE A 124 1.37 -16.03 -21.19
C PHE A 124 0.06 -15.34 -21.55
N LYS A 125 -0.95 -15.40 -20.67
CA LYS A 125 -2.26 -14.79 -20.89
C LYS A 125 -2.49 -13.68 -19.87
N THR A 126 -2.32 -12.45 -20.32
CA THR A 126 -2.67 -11.26 -19.55
C THR A 126 -4.19 -11.18 -19.38
N ARG A 127 -4.70 -11.76 -18.29
CA ARG A 127 -6.12 -11.72 -17.92
C ARG A 127 -6.48 -10.35 -17.32
N LYS A 128 -6.41 -9.30 -18.14
CA LYS A 128 -6.62 -7.89 -17.72
C LYS A 128 -7.97 -7.65 -17.03
N TYR A 129 -9.00 -8.42 -17.41
CA TYR A 129 -10.31 -8.35 -16.79
C TYR A 129 -10.30 -8.67 -15.29
N LEU A 130 -9.35 -9.49 -14.81
CA LEU A 130 -9.21 -9.77 -13.38
C LEU A 130 -8.80 -8.53 -12.61
N SER A 131 -7.76 -7.82 -13.06
CA SER A 131 -7.31 -6.60 -12.37
C SER A 131 -8.34 -5.49 -12.45
N ILE A 132 -9.03 -5.34 -13.59
CA ILE A 132 -10.10 -4.36 -13.75
C ILE A 132 -11.28 -4.70 -12.82
N GLY A 133 -11.72 -5.96 -12.79
CA GLY A 133 -12.82 -6.39 -11.92
C GLY A 133 -12.52 -6.16 -10.44
N ILE A 134 -11.32 -6.55 -10.01
CA ILE A 134 -10.85 -6.33 -8.63
C ILE A 134 -10.84 -4.82 -8.31
N CYS A 135 -10.28 -3.98 -9.17
CA CYS A 135 -10.25 -2.52 -8.94
C CYS A 135 -11.66 -1.92 -8.89
N LEU A 136 -12.58 -2.34 -9.76
CA LEU A 136 -13.96 -1.87 -9.77
C LEU A 136 -14.71 -2.25 -8.48
N GLU A 137 -14.62 -3.52 -8.06
CA GLU A 137 -15.28 -4.00 -6.85
C GLU A 137 -14.78 -3.26 -5.60
N VAL A 138 -13.47 -3.07 -5.51
CA VAL A 138 -12.84 -2.30 -4.42
C VAL A 138 -13.29 -0.86 -4.45
N THR A 139 -13.34 -0.23 -5.63
CA THR A 139 -13.77 1.16 -5.77
C THR A 139 -15.21 1.35 -5.31
N CYS A 140 -16.14 0.51 -5.78
CA CYS A 140 -17.53 0.56 -5.36
C CYS A 140 -17.67 0.36 -3.84
N SER A 141 -16.96 -0.61 -3.27
CA SER A 141 -16.98 -0.88 -1.83
C SER A 141 -16.43 0.31 -1.01
N CYS A 142 -15.35 0.93 -1.49
CA CYS A 142 -14.73 2.09 -0.85
C CYS A 142 -15.62 3.34 -0.94
N ILE A 143 -16.29 3.57 -2.08
CA ILE A 143 -17.23 4.68 -2.24
C ILE A 143 -18.41 4.51 -1.26
N SER A 144 -18.98 3.31 -1.18
CA SER A 144 -20.05 3.01 -0.23
C SER A 144 -19.60 3.25 1.21
N CYS A 145 -18.39 2.80 1.57
CA CYS A 145 -17.80 3.05 2.89
C CYS A 145 -17.59 4.56 3.15
N GLY A 146 -17.10 5.30 2.16
CA GLY A 146 -16.91 6.74 2.23
C GLY A 146 -18.21 7.50 2.45
N ILE A 147 -19.30 7.12 1.76
CA ILE A 147 -20.64 7.69 1.95
C ILE A 147 -21.16 7.41 3.36
N ILE A 148 -21.00 6.17 3.85
CA ILE A 148 -21.43 5.80 5.21
C ILE A 148 -20.72 6.65 6.27
N LEU A 149 -19.41 6.87 6.13
CA LEU A 149 -18.64 7.71 7.05
C LEU A 149 -18.97 9.19 6.92
N LEU A 150 -19.13 9.70 5.69
CA LEU A 150 -19.37 11.12 5.44
C LEU A 150 -20.72 11.59 6.01
N PHE A 151 -21.76 10.75 5.93
CA PHE A 151 -23.10 11.07 6.41
C PHE A 151 -23.41 10.45 7.78
N ASP A 152 -22.41 9.88 8.45
CA ASP A 152 -22.55 9.20 9.75
C ASP A 152 -23.74 8.23 9.80
N ILE A 153 -23.94 7.46 8.72
CA ILE A 153 -25.10 6.57 8.56
C ILE A 153 -25.05 5.43 9.60
N ILE A 154 -23.82 5.01 9.94
CA ILE A 154 -23.55 3.95 10.89
C ILE A 154 -22.55 4.48 11.93
N PRO A 155 -22.79 4.24 13.23
CA PRO A 155 -21.87 4.68 14.28
C PRO A 155 -20.43 4.24 14.03
N ILE A 156 -19.49 5.16 14.27
CA ILE A 156 -18.08 4.98 13.94
C ILE A 156 -17.44 3.74 14.59
N ILE A 157 -17.95 3.31 15.74
CA ILE A 157 -17.50 2.10 16.43
C ILE A 157 -17.74 0.83 15.60
N PHE A 158 -18.87 0.74 14.90
CA PHE A 158 -19.14 -0.40 14.02
C PHE A 158 -18.23 -0.38 12.80
N MET A 159 -17.94 0.80 12.27
CA MET A 159 -16.99 0.96 11.16
C MET A 159 -15.57 0.59 11.57
N ALA A 160 -15.14 0.96 12.77
CA ALA A 160 -13.86 0.56 13.34
C ALA A 160 -13.77 -0.96 13.53
N ILE A 161 -14.82 -1.59 14.09
CA ILE A 161 -14.90 -3.06 14.23
C ILE A 161 -14.84 -3.74 12.86
N PHE A 162 -15.57 -3.23 11.87
CA PHE A 162 -15.54 -3.77 10.51
C PHE A 162 -14.14 -3.67 9.89
N GLY A 163 -13.45 -2.54 10.05
CA GLY A 163 -12.06 -2.37 9.62
C GLY A 163 -11.11 -3.39 10.26
N LEU A 164 -11.27 -3.67 11.56
CA LEU A 164 -10.51 -4.70 12.26
C LEU A 164 -10.80 -6.11 11.74
N LEU A 165 -12.07 -6.43 11.47
CA LEU A 165 -12.46 -7.71 10.87
C LEU A 165 -11.84 -7.91 9.49
N VAL A 166 -11.79 -6.86 8.65
CA VAL A 166 -11.10 -6.89 7.35
C VAL A 166 -9.60 -7.12 7.52
N GLY A 167 -8.98 -6.52 8.53
CA GLY A 167 -7.57 -6.77 8.88
C GLY A 167 -7.31 -8.23 9.27
N CYS A 168 -8.14 -8.79 10.17
CA CYS A 168 -8.08 -10.19 10.58
C CYS A 168 -8.29 -11.14 9.40
N ALA A 169 -9.28 -10.86 8.54
CA ALA A 169 -9.54 -11.63 7.33
C ALA A 169 -8.33 -11.61 6.40
N SER A 170 -7.70 -10.45 6.20
CA SER A 170 -6.49 -10.30 5.37
C SER A 170 -5.32 -11.12 5.93
N PHE A 171 -5.15 -11.18 7.25
CA PHE A 171 -4.12 -11.99 7.90
C PHE A 171 -4.36 -13.50 7.72
N ILE A 172 -5.59 -13.97 7.92
CA ILE A 172 -5.96 -15.37 7.69
C ILE A 172 -5.71 -15.75 6.22
N ALA A 173 -6.13 -14.88 5.31
CA ALA A 173 -5.95 -15.03 3.88
C ALA A 173 -4.46 -15.15 3.50
N TYR A 174 -3.59 -14.34 4.12
CA TYR A 174 -2.14 -14.48 4.02
C TYR A 174 -1.62 -15.84 4.51
N CYS A 175 -2.04 -16.31 5.69
CA CYS A 175 -1.61 -17.60 6.24
C CYS A 175 -1.96 -18.78 5.32
N ILE A 176 -3.14 -18.71 4.69
CA ILE A 176 -3.58 -19.69 3.68
C ILE A 176 -2.66 -19.64 2.46
N LEU A 177 -2.42 -18.46 1.87
CA LEU A 177 -1.52 -18.31 0.72
C LEU A 177 -0.11 -18.80 1.04
N PHE A 178 0.42 -18.44 2.20
CA PHE A 178 1.76 -18.84 2.62
C PHE A 178 1.88 -20.37 2.70
N THR A 179 0.88 -21.04 3.26
CA THR A 179 0.86 -22.50 3.39
C THR A 179 0.74 -23.18 2.03
N ILE A 180 -0.12 -22.68 1.14
CA ILE A 180 -0.26 -23.21 -0.22
C ILE A 180 1.04 -23.02 -1.02
N ASN A 181 1.62 -21.82 -0.98
CA ASN A 181 2.86 -21.51 -1.67
C ASN A 181 4.03 -22.37 -1.17
N ARG A 182 4.16 -22.52 0.15
CA ARG A 182 5.18 -23.38 0.76
C ARG A 182 5.04 -24.82 0.31
N LYS A 183 3.84 -25.41 0.39
CA LYS A 183 3.59 -26.79 -0.04
C LYS A 183 3.89 -27.00 -1.53
N ARG A 184 3.48 -26.07 -2.39
CA ARG A 184 3.77 -26.14 -3.83
C ARG A 184 5.26 -25.99 -4.14
N PHE A 185 5.96 -25.12 -3.42
CA PHE A 185 7.41 -24.97 -3.57
C PHE A 185 8.16 -26.24 -3.16
N GLU A 186 7.80 -26.85 -2.02
CA GLU A 186 8.39 -28.11 -1.56
C GLU A 186 8.15 -29.26 -2.58
N LEU A 187 6.94 -29.34 -3.15
CA LEU A 187 6.61 -30.31 -4.20
C LEU A 187 7.39 -30.08 -5.50
N ALA A 188 7.56 -28.81 -5.91
CA ALA A 188 8.31 -28.46 -7.12
C ALA A 188 9.81 -28.71 -6.99
N MET A 189 10.36 -28.64 -5.78
CA MET A 189 11.75 -29.01 -5.49
C MET A 189 11.96 -30.52 -5.45
N ARG A 190 11.01 -31.28 -4.86
CA ARG A 190 11.08 -32.75 -4.80
C ARG A 190 10.89 -33.42 -6.16
N ASN A 191 10.02 -32.89 -7.03
CA ASN A 191 9.73 -33.46 -8.34
C ASN A 191 10.36 -32.63 -9.46
N SER A 192 11.69 -32.67 -9.59
CA SER A 192 12.44 -31.90 -10.61
C SER A 192 12.01 -32.18 -12.03
N ASP A 193 11.59 -33.40 -12.31
CA ASP A 193 11.34 -33.84 -13.68
C ASP A 193 9.94 -33.45 -14.17
N LYS A 194 9.03 -33.10 -13.24
CA LYS A 194 7.63 -32.79 -13.54
C LYS A 194 7.36 -31.28 -13.64
N TYR A 195 8.21 -30.44 -13.07
CA TYR A 195 8.02 -28.99 -13.05
C TYR A 195 9.07 -28.27 -13.88
N SER A 196 8.62 -27.46 -14.85
CA SER A 196 9.51 -26.65 -15.67
C SER A 196 10.24 -25.58 -14.84
N LEU A 197 11.42 -25.16 -15.32
CA LEU A 197 12.22 -24.08 -14.72
C LEU A 197 11.40 -22.80 -14.50
N SER A 198 10.47 -22.48 -15.41
CA SER A 198 9.57 -21.35 -15.31
C SER A 198 8.64 -21.44 -14.09
N VAL A 199 8.09 -22.61 -13.76
CA VAL A 199 7.21 -22.79 -12.59
C VAL A 199 7.98 -22.59 -11.29
N ARG A 200 9.24 -23.06 -11.23
CA ARG A 200 10.12 -22.85 -10.06
C ARG A 200 10.46 -21.37 -9.85
N PHE A 201 10.72 -20.65 -10.94
CA PHE A 201 10.95 -19.21 -10.90
C PHE A 201 9.71 -18.46 -10.39
N GLN A 202 8.53 -18.79 -10.90
CA GLN A 202 7.25 -18.20 -10.47
C GLN A 202 6.92 -18.47 -9.00
N LEU A 203 7.19 -19.68 -8.50
CA LEU A 203 7.00 -20.01 -7.09
C LEU A 203 7.96 -19.22 -6.20
N ASN A 204 9.21 -19.03 -6.62
CA ASN A 204 10.18 -18.21 -5.91
C ASN A 204 9.78 -16.71 -5.89
N GLU A 205 9.31 -16.17 -7.01
CA GLU A 205 8.78 -14.81 -7.08
C GLU A 205 7.53 -14.65 -6.18
N SER A 206 6.61 -15.60 -6.24
CA SER A 206 5.41 -15.61 -5.39
C SER A 206 5.75 -15.67 -3.91
N PHE A 207 6.81 -16.38 -3.51
CA PHE A 207 7.28 -16.42 -2.12
C PHE A 207 7.85 -15.08 -1.64
N LYS A 208 8.62 -14.40 -2.49
CA LYS A 208 9.12 -13.03 -2.21
C LYS A 208 7.97 -12.04 -2.04
N ILE A 209 6.98 -12.09 -2.94
CA ILE A 209 5.81 -11.22 -2.88
C ILE A 209 4.95 -11.56 -1.65
N THR A 210 4.82 -12.84 -1.28
CA THR A 210 4.14 -13.26 -0.04
C THR A 210 4.83 -12.66 1.20
N THR A 211 6.17 -12.56 1.20
CA THR A 211 6.93 -11.92 2.30
C THR A 211 6.71 -10.41 2.36
N LEU A 212 6.62 -9.72 1.22
CA LEU A 212 6.21 -8.32 1.15
C LEU A 212 4.81 -8.14 1.74
N ILE A 213 3.85 -8.95 1.27
CA ILE A 213 2.46 -8.91 1.72
C ILE A 213 2.36 -9.10 3.23
N ARG A 214 3.15 -10.01 3.80
CA ARG A 214 3.25 -10.20 5.25
C ARG A 214 3.58 -8.89 5.97
N ASN A 215 4.66 -8.22 5.57
CA ASN A 215 5.12 -7.01 6.23
C ASN A 215 4.10 -5.88 6.10
N VAL A 216 3.46 -5.75 4.92
CA VAL A 216 2.38 -4.79 4.69
C VAL A 216 1.15 -5.10 5.54
N ILE A 217 0.73 -6.37 5.65
CA ILE A 217 -0.41 -6.78 6.47
C ILE A 217 -0.15 -6.49 7.95
N PHE A 218 1.01 -6.85 8.49
CA PHE A 218 1.30 -6.59 9.89
C PHE A 218 1.35 -5.08 10.19
N PHE A 219 2.03 -4.32 9.35
CA PHE A 219 2.14 -2.87 9.53
C PHE A 219 0.77 -2.19 9.41
N SER A 220 0.03 -2.47 8.33
CA SER A 220 -1.32 -1.92 8.13
C SER A 220 -2.30 -2.36 9.21
N GLY A 221 -2.24 -3.61 9.69
CA GLY A 221 -3.08 -4.09 10.77
C GLY A 221 -2.86 -3.32 12.08
N ILE A 222 -1.60 -3.09 12.45
CA ILE A 222 -1.25 -2.32 13.66
C ILE A 222 -1.66 -0.85 13.49
N SER A 223 -1.35 -0.24 12.35
CA SER A 223 -1.71 1.15 12.08
C SER A 223 -3.23 1.37 12.05
N ASN A 224 -3.99 0.48 11.42
CA ASN A 224 -5.45 0.55 11.40
C ASN A 224 -6.05 0.37 12.79
N LEU A 225 -5.46 -0.49 13.64
CA LEU A 225 -5.89 -0.63 15.04
C LEU A 225 -5.68 0.67 15.82
N ILE A 226 -4.48 1.26 15.74
CA ILE A 226 -4.16 2.53 16.43
C ILE A 226 -5.10 3.64 15.94
N MET A 227 -5.23 3.80 14.62
CA MET A 227 -6.10 4.82 14.02
C MET A 227 -7.58 4.61 14.38
N GLY A 228 -8.06 3.37 14.36
CA GLY A 228 -9.43 3.04 14.75
C GLY A 228 -9.71 3.35 16.21
N LEU A 229 -8.77 3.08 17.11
CA LEU A 229 -8.88 3.46 18.52
C LEU A 229 -8.94 4.98 18.69
N ILE A 230 -8.02 5.73 18.06
CA ILE A 230 -8.02 7.20 18.10
C ILE A 230 -9.37 7.75 17.63
N LEU A 231 -9.88 7.23 16.51
CA LEU A 231 -11.14 7.67 15.92
C LEU A 231 -12.35 7.40 16.85
N VAL A 232 -12.43 6.21 17.45
CA VAL A 232 -13.49 5.87 18.42
C VAL A 232 -13.41 6.74 19.68
N PHE A 233 -12.22 7.02 20.18
CA PHE A 233 -12.06 7.93 21.31
C PHE A 233 -12.44 9.36 20.93
N SER A 234 -12.06 9.83 19.73
CA SER A 234 -12.35 11.19 19.26
C SER A 234 -13.85 11.50 19.23
N GLU A 235 -14.66 10.52 18.85
CA GLU A 235 -16.13 10.63 18.78
C GLU A 235 -16.85 10.23 20.09
N SER A 236 -16.11 9.87 21.14
CA SER A 236 -16.71 9.47 22.41
C SER A 236 -17.34 10.68 23.11
N SER A 237 -18.64 10.59 23.42
CA SER A 237 -19.40 11.66 24.09
C SER A 237 -18.90 12.03 25.49
N THR A 238 -17.97 11.25 26.05
CA THR A 238 -17.35 11.47 27.36
C THR A 238 -16.13 12.39 27.31
N ILE A 239 -15.59 12.68 26.13
CA ILE A 239 -14.36 13.46 25.95
C ILE A 239 -14.68 14.94 25.76
N GLN A 240 -13.87 15.81 26.36
CA GLN A 240 -14.01 17.25 26.21
C GLN A 240 -13.72 17.69 24.76
N PRO A 241 -14.43 18.69 24.22
CA PRO A 241 -14.37 19.03 22.80
C PRO A 241 -12.97 19.46 22.32
N HIS A 242 -12.17 20.10 23.17
CA HIS A 242 -10.79 20.45 22.82
C HIS A 242 -9.88 19.21 22.71
N ILE A 243 -10.12 18.17 23.52
CA ILE A 243 -9.37 16.91 23.46
C ILE A 243 -9.73 16.14 22.19
N SER A 244 -11.01 16.14 21.80
CA SER A 244 -11.47 15.56 20.53
C SER A 244 -10.73 16.20 19.34
N LEU A 245 -10.59 17.53 19.32
CA LEU A 245 -9.86 18.24 18.27
C LEU A 245 -8.36 17.85 18.19
N TYR A 246 -7.71 17.65 19.34
CA TYR A 246 -6.34 17.11 19.38
C TYR A 246 -6.26 15.66 18.89
N LEU A 247 -7.25 14.83 19.21
CA LEU A 247 -7.31 13.44 18.74
C LEU A 247 -7.52 13.36 17.22
N HIS A 248 -8.36 14.22 16.64
CA HIS A 248 -8.48 14.34 15.18
C HIS A 248 -7.17 14.77 14.53
N SER A 249 -6.47 15.75 15.11
CA SER A 249 -5.16 16.19 14.63
C SER A 249 -4.13 15.05 14.71
N ALA A 250 -4.12 14.29 15.81
CA ALA A 250 -3.26 13.13 15.99
C ALA A 250 -3.59 12.01 14.99
N PHE A 251 -4.88 11.77 14.71
CA PHE A 251 -5.33 10.81 13.71
C PHE A 251 -4.77 11.13 12.32
N ASN A 252 -4.85 12.41 11.90
CA ASN A 252 -4.34 12.85 10.60
C ASN A 252 -2.81 12.69 10.51
N ILE A 253 -2.08 13.05 11.56
CA ILE A 253 -0.62 12.82 11.63
C ILE A 253 -0.28 11.33 11.58
N CYS A 254 -1.01 10.50 12.32
CA CYS A 254 -0.85 9.04 12.27
C CYS A 254 -1.11 8.48 10.86
N ALA A 255 -2.14 8.97 10.17
CA ALA A 255 -2.44 8.56 8.79
C ALA A 255 -1.30 8.93 7.82
N ILE A 256 -0.71 10.11 7.98
CA ILE A 256 0.45 10.58 7.21
C ILE A 256 1.70 9.73 7.50
N ILE A 257 1.97 9.43 8.76
CA ILE A 257 3.09 8.57 9.15
C ILE A 257 2.87 7.17 8.56
N TYR A 258 1.67 6.63 8.70
CA TYR A 258 1.28 5.34 8.15
C TYR A 258 1.55 5.24 6.64
N SER A 259 1.18 6.25 5.87
CA SER A 259 1.39 6.22 4.41
C SER A 259 2.88 6.27 4.03
N ILE A 260 3.69 7.11 4.69
CA ILE A 260 5.14 7.19 4.45
C ILE A 260 5.80 5.85 4.74
N PHE A 261 5.52 5.25 5.90
CA PHE A 261 6.11 3.96 6.25
C PHE A 261 5.62 2.83 5.34
N THR A 262 4.34 2.84 4.93
CA THR A 262 3.82 1.86 3.98
C THR A 262 4.55 1.94 2.64
N LEU A 263 4.81 3.14 2.13
CA LEU A 263 5.61 3.32 0.91
C LEU A 263 7.04 2.82 1.08
N LEU A 264 7.70 3.16 2.19
CA LEU A 264 9.05 2.69 2.48
C LEU A 264 9.11 1.17 2.57
N ILE A 265 8.15 0.54 3.25
CA ILE A 265 8.05 -0.92 3.32
C ILE A 265 7.87 -1.50 1.91
N LEU A 266 6.99 -0.94 1.09
CA LEU A 266 6.75 -1.42 -0.27
C LEU A 266 8.00 -1.33 -1.15
N LEU A 267 8.66 -0.17 -1.17
CA LEU A 267 9.85 0.10 -1.97
C LEU A 267 11.06 -0.73 -1.50
N LEU A 268 11.25 -0.83 -0.18
CA LEU A 268 12.41 -1.50 0.40
C LEU A 268 12.24 -3.01 0.54
N SER A 269 11.03 -3.57 0.48
CA SER A 269 10.85 -5.03 0.64
C SER A 269 11.27 -5.83 -0.59
N VAL A 270 11.12 -5.27 -1.80
CA VAL A 270 11.37 -6.01 -3.04
C VAL A 270 12.64 -5.55 -3.76
N LYS A 271 13.53 -6.49 -4.07
CA LYS A 271 14.81 -6.21 -4.76
C LYS A 271 14.63 -5.44 -6.07
N GLN A 272 13.60 -5.78 -6.85
CA GLN A 272 13.32 -5.04 -8.10
C GLN A 272 12.97 -3.58 -7.80
N TYR A 273 12.06 -3.30 -6.87
CA TYR A 273 11.70 -1.92 -6.48
C TYR A 273 12.90 -1.16 -5.93
N ARG A 274 13.69 -1.76 -5.03
CA ARG A 274 14.94 -1.14 -4.53
C ARG A 274 15.87 -0.72 -5.66
N ARG A 275 16.09 -1.59 -6.64
CA ARG A 275 17.01 -1.30 -7.74
C ARG A 275 16.59 -0.08 -8.57
N TYR A 276 15.31 0.04 -8.93
CA TYR A 276 14.82 1.20 -9.67
C TYR A 276 14.72 2.46 -8.80
N PHE A 277 14.34 2.30 -7.53
CA PHE A 277 14.25 3.41 -6.59
C PHE A 277 15.62 4.07 -6.35
N PHE A 278 16.67 3.28 -6.12
CA PHE A 278 18.03 3.79 -5.92
C PHE A 278 18.76 4.17 -7.23
N GLN A 279 18.18 3.92 -8.41
CA GLN A 279 18.70 4.48 -9.67
C GLN A 279 18.43 5.98 -9.80
N ILE A 280 17.43 6.50 -9.09
CA ILE A 280 17.10 7.93 -9.11
C ILE A 280 18.16 8.67 -8.30
N ARG A 281 18.90 9.59 -8.95
CA ARG A 281 20.05 10.29 -8.35
C ARG A 281 19.73 11.00 -7.03
N ILE A 282 18.59 11.70 -6.97
CA ILE A 282 18.14 12.43 -5.78
C ILE A 282 17.85 11.47 -4.63
N VAL A 283 17.13 10.38 -4.91
CA VAL A 283 16.83 9.32 -3.93
C VAL A 283 18.12 8.66 -3.44
N TYR A 284 19.05 8.38 -4.34
CA TYR A 284 20.34 7.82 -3.98
C TYR A 284 21.11 8.75 -3.03
N ALA A 285 21.17 10.05 -3.31
CA ALA A 285 21.87 11.00 -2.44
C ALA A 285 21.27 11.08 -1.02
N ILE A 286 19.94 11.05 -0.90
CA ILE A 286 19.23 11.30 0.37
C ILE A 286 18.99 10.01 1.16
N VAL A 287 18.52 8.96 0.49
CA VAL A 287 17.98 7.75 1.15
C VAL A 287 19.02 6.63 1.25
N TYR A 288 19.98 6.56 0.33
CA TYR A 288 21.03 5.53 0.35
C TYR A 288 21.88 5.54 1.64
N PRO A 289 22.28 6.70 2.20
CA PRO A 289 23.05 6.73 3.45
C PRO A 289 22.31 6.11 4.63
N ILE A 290 20.98 6.22 4.65
CA ILE A 290 20.13 5.78 5.76
C ILE A 290 19.76 4.30 5.61
N PHE A 291 19.20 3.92 4.45
CA PHE A 291 18.66 2.58 4.22
C PHE A 291 19.44 1.75 3.19
N GLY A 292 20.13 2.41 2.25
CA GLY A 292 20.83 1.74 1.15
C GLY A 292 22.02 0.90 1.60
N ARG A 293 22.71 1.30 2.68
CA ARG A 293 23.84 0.55 3.27
C ARG A 293 23.47 -0.86 3.72
N CYS A 294 22.22 -1.07 4.17
CA CYS A 294 21.72 -2.40 4.54
C CYS A 294 21.64 -3.37 3.35
N TYR A 295 21.66 -2.86 2.10
CA TYR A 295 21.53 -3.62 0.87
C TYR A 295 22.76 -3.49 -0.04
N GLU A 296 23.90 -3.02 0.47
CA GLU A 296 25.11 -2.75 -0.32
C GLU A 296 25.63 -4.00 -1.05
N SER A 297 25.47 -5.18 -0.45
CA SER A 297 25.83 -6.47 -1.07
C SER A 297 25.04 -6.73 -2.35
N GLU A 298 23.80 -6.27 -2.45
CA GLU A 298 22.95 -6.46 -3.63
C GLU A 298 23.39 -5.57 -4.79
N PHE A 299 23.82 -4.34 -4.52
CA PHE A 299 24.30 -3.38 -5.53
C PHE A 299 25.70 -3.74 -6.05
N ARG A 300 26.55 -4.35 -5.21
CA ARG A 300 27.85 -4.89 -5.64
C ARG A 300 27.73 -6.19 -6.44
N SER A 301 26.65 -6.98 -6.26
CA SER A 301 26.52 -8.36 -6.79
C SER A 301 26.29 -8.53 -8.31
N SER A 302 26.25 -7.46 -9.11
CA SER A 302 25.93 -7.57 -10.55
C SER A 302 26.85 -8.53 -11.33
N LYS A 303 28.08 -8.78 -10.83
CA LYS A 303 29.01 -9.76 -11.40
C LYS A 303 28.74 -11.22 -11.01
N ILE A 304 28.16 -11.50 -9.84
CA ILE A 304 28.01 -12.87 -9.30
C ILE A 304 26.74 -13.54 -9.83
N GLN A 305 25.65 -12.80 -10.01
CA GLN A 305 24.39 -13.33 -10.57
C GLN A 305 24.48 -13.71 -12.06
N ARG A 306 25.44 -13.15 -12.82
CA ARG A 306 25.70 -13.56 -14.20
C ARG A 306 26.25 -14.98 -14.28
N HIS A 307 27.04 -15.42 -13.30
CA HIS A 307 27.56 -16.78 -13.25
C HIS A 307 26.43 -17.78 -12.97
N SER A 308 25.60 -17.57 -11.94
CA SER A 308 24.53 -18.55 -11.63
C SER A 308 23.48 -18.70 -12.74
N ILE A 309 23.13 -17.62 -13.45
CA ILE A 309 22.18 -17.71 -14.57
C ILE A 309 22.85 -18.39 -15.76
N ALA A 310 24.12 -18.08 -16.06
CA ALA A 310 24.85 -18.77 -17.12
C ALA A 310 25.01 -20.26 -16.80
N ASP A 311 25.32 -20.62 -15.55
CA ASP A 311 25.48 -22.00 -15.11
C ASP A 311 24.14 -22.77 -15.14
N ASP A 312 23.03 -22.16 -14.70
CA ASP A 312 21.69 -22.76 -14.80
C ASP A 312 21.24 -22.92 -16.26
N THR A 313 21.59 -21.95 -17.12
CA THR A 313 21.26 -21.97 -18.56
C THR A 313 22.11 -22.99 -19.29
N ASP A 314 23.40 -23.08 -18.98
CA ASP A 314 24.32 -24.10 -19.52
C ASP A 314 23.91 -25.50 -19.08
N THR A 315 23.47 -25.66 -17.82
CA THR A 315 22.97 -26.94 -17.32
C THR A 315 21.70 -27.35 -18.07
N TYR A 316 20.78 -26.41 -18.30
CA TYR A 316 19.57 -26.65 -19.09
C TYR A 316 19.89 -27.05 -20.53
N PHE A 317 20.77 -26.33 -21.22
CA PHE A 317 21.15 -26.64 -22.61
C PHE A 317 21.97 -27.93 -22.73
N LYS A 318 22.79 -28.28 -21.73
CA LYS A 318 23.48 -29.57 -21.69
C LYS A 318 22.51 -30.74 -21.55
N ILE A 319 21.49 -30.60 -20.70
CA ILE A 319 20.44 -31.62 -20.56
C ILE A 319 19.64 -31.75 -21.86
N LEU A 320 19.31 -30.63 -22.51
CA LEU A 320 18.58 -30.62 -23.78
C LEU A 320 19.40 -31.27 -24.92
N ALA A 321 20.70 -30.95 -25.00
CA ALA A 321 21.60 -31.53 -25.99
C ALA A 321 21.79 -33.05 -25.77
N ALA A 322 21.83 -33.50 -24.52
CA ALA A 322 21.89 -34.92 -24.19
C ALA A 322 20.59 -35.68 -24.58
N GLN A 323 19.44 -35.00 -24.57
CA GLN A 323 18.15 -35.56 -25.01
C GLN A 323 18.00 -35.63 -26.53
N TRP A 324 18.74 -34.83 -27.29
CA TRP A 324 18.71 -34.83 -28.76
C TRP A 324 19.71 -35.80 -29.40
N ASN A 325 20.62 -36.38 -28.62
CA ASN A 325 21.61 -37.35 -29.10
C ASN A 325 21.13 -38.82 -28.97
N TYR A 326 19.82 -39.04 -28.92
CA TYR A 326 19.18 -40.37 -28.99
C TYR A 326 18.33 -40.51 -30.25
#